data_AF-H9MBE7-F1
#
_entry.id   AF-H9MBE7-F1
#
_cell.length_a   1.000
_cell.length_b   1.000
_cell.length_c   1.000
_cell.angle_alpha   90.00
_cell.angle_beta   90.00
_cell.angle_gamma   90.00
#
_symmetry.space_group_name_H-M   'P 1'
#
loop_
_entity.id
_entity.type
_entity.pdbx_description
1 polymer ?
#
loop_
_entity_poly.entity_id
_entity_poly.type
_entity_poly.pdbx_seq_one_letter_code
_entity_poly.pdbx_strand_id
1 'polypeptide(L)'
;KILQKQTSAPKKSKKGLTNTATAVEVSKPTIGLLYVAEKYEGWKEECLNILQANYDRGSRSFAHDQDILAALKESPIGQLADFKIILQKCMPFLKFKKDETRAVGPEALDVRLPFDEMQVLQENADLIKRQIGLEKLEIFFITDDSAQDKAG
;
A
#
# COMPACT_ATOMS: atom_id res chain seq x y z
N LYS A 1 10.35 14.08 15.76
CA LYS A 1 9.28 14.56 14.84
C LYS A 1 8.00 13.83 15.25
N ILE A 2 7.10 14.56 15.88
CA ILE A 2 5.92 14.04 16.61
C ILE A 2 4.68 14.23 15.74
N LEU A 3 3.79 13.24 15.79
CA LEU A 3 2.54 13.09 15.03
C LEU A 3 1.72 14.38 14.92
N GLN A 4 1.38 14.77 13.69
CA GLN A 4 0.44 15.84 13.41
C GLN A 4 -0.99 15.29 13.46
N LYS A 5 -1.61 15.50 14.63
CA LYS A 5 -3.01 15.24 14.94
C LYS A 5 -3.89 16.08 14.00
N GLN A 6 -4.67 15.44 13.13
CA GLN A 6 -5.76 16.13 12.41
C GLN A 6 -6.83 16.53 13.42
N THR A 7 -7.00 17.83 13.63
CA THR A 7 -8.11 18.38 14.42
C THR A 7 -9.04 19.13 13.47
N SER A 8 -10.20 18.53 13.19
CA SER A 8 -11.32 19.18 12.53
C SER A 8 -11.84 20.31 13.43
N ALA A 9 -11.78 21.56 12.97
CA ALA A 9 -12.27 22.72 13.73
C ALA A 9 -13.81 22.71 13.84
N PRO A 10 -14.41 23.03 15.00
CA PRO A 10 -15.86 23.21 15.11
C PRO A 10 -16.28 24.66 14.81
N LYS A 11 -17.20 24.83 13.85
CA LYS A 11 -17.93 26.09 13.62
C LYS A 11 -18.91 26.34 14.78
N LYS A 12 -18.84 27.53 15.38
CA LYS A 12 -19.77 28.05 16.40
C LYS A 12 -21.15 28.33 15.80
N SER A 13 -22.21 27.87 16.48
CA SER A 13 -23.60 28.35 16.31
C SER A 13 -24.27 28.54 17.68
N LYS A 14 -25.07 29.60 17.81
CA LYS A 14 -25.67 30.15 19.04
C LYS A 14 -26.87 29.34 19.60
N LYS A 15 -26.96 29.31 20.94
CA LYS A 15 -28.11 29.15 21.86
C LYS A 15 -29.48 28.72 21.31
N GLY A 16 -30.05 27.66 21.91
CA GLY A 16 -31.47 27.62 22.27
C GLY A 16 -32.17 26.26 22.12
N LEU A 17 -32.61 25.73 23.27
CA LEU A 17 -33.63 24.68 23.48
C LEU A 17 -33.26 23.20 23.29
N THR A 18 -33.67 22.46 24.32
CA THR A 18 -33.63 21.02 24.58
C THR A 18 -34.07 20.16 23.41
N ASN A 19 -33.24 19.18 23.04
CA ASN A 19 -33.69 17.91 22.47
C ASN A 19 -32.68 16.80 22.82
N THR A 20 -33.13 15.89 23.66
CA THR A 20 -32.62 14.52 23.79
C THR A 20 -32.78 13.79 22.45
N ALA A 21 -31.69 13.51 21.76
CA ALA A 21 -31.63 12.50 20.69
C ALA A 21 -30.16 12.10 20.44
N THR A 22 -29.78 10.97 21.03
CA THR A 22 -28.82 9.98 20.50
C THR A 22 -27.61 10.53 19.74
N ALA A 23 -26.54 10.81 20.47
CA ALA A 23 -25.20 10.68 19.93
C ALA A 23 -25.06 9.24 19.43
N VAL A 24 -25.01 9.05 18.12
CA VAL A 24 -24.51 7.81 17.54
C VAL A 24 -23.05 7.74 17.95
N GLU A 25 -22.79 7.04 19.05
CA GLU A 25 -21.47 6.58 19.43
C GLU A 25 -20.92 5.85 18.20
N VAL A 26 -20.01 6.47 17.48
CA VAL A 26 -19.26 5.78 16.43
C VAL A 26 -18.43 4.74 17.18
N SER A 27 -18.99 3.53 17.28
CA SER A 27 -18.37 2.41 17.97
C SER A 27 -16.97 2.24 17.42
N LYS A 28 -15.97 2.29 18.31
CA LYS A 28 -14.58 2.07 17.90
C LYS A 28 -14.49 0.72 17.18
N PRO A 29 -13.78 0.66 16.04
CA PRO A 29 -13.60 -0.60 15.33
C PRO A 29 -12.96 -1.61 16.28
N THR A 30 -13.65 -2.72 16.45
CA THR A 30 -13.31 -3.76 17.43
C THR A 30 -12.45 -4.86 16.80
N ILE A 31 -12.56 -5.00 15.48
CA ILE A 31 -11.91 -6.03 14.67
C ILE A 31 -11.08 -5.33 13.59
N GLY A 32 -9.82 -5.73 13.45
CA GLY A 32 -8.95 -5.35 12.34
C GLY A 32 -8.69 -6.52 11.40
N LEU A 33 -8.68 -6.25 10.10
CA LEU A 33 -8.34 -7.20 9.04
C LEU A 33 -7.06 -6.69 8.36
N LEU A 34 -6.01 -7.51 8.33
CA LEU A 34 -4.81 -7.27 7.53
C LEU A 34 -4.80 -8.23 6.35
N TYR A 35 -4.54 -7.68 5.17
CA TYR A 35 -4.38 -8.46 3.95
C TYR A 35 -2.95 -8.35 3.47
N VAL A 36 -2.31 -9.49 3.28
CA VAL A 36 -0.89 -9.60 2.92
C VAL A 36 -0.77 -10.15 1.50
N ALA A 37 -0.01 -9.44 0.67
CA ALA A 37 0.42 -9.93 -0.64
C ALA A 37 1.88 -10.36 -0.52
N GLU A 38 2.17 -11.65 -0.66
CA GLU A 38 3.56 -12.16 -0.53
C GLU A 38 4.49 -11.61 -1.63
N LYS A 39 3.89 -11.18 -2.75
CA LYS A 39 4.61 -10.64 -3.89
C LYS A 39 3.84 -9.49 -4.51
N TYR A 40 4.56 -8.62 -5.22
CA TYR A 40 3.92 -7.72 -6.16
C TYR A 40 3.27 -8.53 -7.29
N GLU A 41 2.07 -8.14 -7.70
CA GLU A 41 1.31 -8.79 -8.78
C GLU A 41 0.80 -7.77 -9.79
N GLY A 42 0.45 -8.27 -10.97
CA GLY A 42 -0.13 -7.49 -12.06
C GLY A 42 0.80 -6.38 -12.55
N TRP A 43 0.30 -5.15 -12.64
CA TRP A 43 1.09 -4.05 -13.18
C TRP A 43 2.29 -3.65 -12.31
N LYS A 44 2.25 -3.91 -11.01
CA LYS A 44 3.37 -3.58 -10.11
C LYS A 44 4.55 -4.51 -10.34
N GLU A 45 4.30 -5.80 -10.49
CA GLU A 45 5.33 -6.82 -10.81
C GLU A 45 6.04 -6.47 -12.11
N GLU A 46 5.27 -6.16 -13.16
CA GLU A 46 5.82 -5.78 -14.46
C GLU A 46 6.66 -4.49 -14.38
N CYS A 47 6.19 -3.49 -13.63
CA CYS A 47 6.95 -2.26 -13.40
C CYS A 47 8.30 -2.52 -12.72
N LEU A 48 8.33 -3.43 -11.75
CA LEU A 48 9.56 -3.81 -11.06
C LEU A 48 10.51 -4.54 -11.99
N ASN A 49 10.03 -5.51 -12.77
CA ASN A 49 10.83 -6.24 -13.75
C ASN A 49 11.50 -5.29 -14.76
N ILE A 50 10.73 -4.32 -15.27
CA ILE A 50 11.26 -3.30 -16.19
C ILE A 50 12.30 -2.41 -15.51
N LEU A 51 12.05 -1.97 -14.27
CA LEU A 51 13.03 -1.18 -13.52
C LEU A 51 14.31 -1.97 -13.25
N GLN A 52 14.23 -3.25 -12.90
CA GLN A 52 15.39 -4.12 -12.71
C GLN A 52 16.20 -4.27 -14.01
N ALA A 53 15.53 -4.54 -15.14
CA ALA A 53 16.19 -4.68 -16.44
C ALA A 53 16.89 -3.38 -16.88
N ASN A 54 16.38 -2.23 -16.45
CA ASN A 54 16.91 -0.90 -16.77
C ASN A 54 17.76 -0.29 -15.64
N TYR A 55 18.16 -1.08 -14.64
CA TYR A 55 19.02 -0.63 -13.56
C TYR A 55 20.46 -1.12 -13.76
N ASP A 56 21.38 -0.18 -13.92
CA ASP A 56 22.80 -0.49 -13.98
C ASP A 56 23.41 -0.49 -12.57
N ARG A 57 23.83 -1.68 -12.13
CA ARG A 57 24.46 -1.88 -10.82
C ARG A 57 25.83 -1.19 -10.70
N GLY A 58 26.54 -1.01 -11.82
CA GLY A 58 27.85 -0.35 -11.86
C GLY A 58 27.73 1.16 -11.64
N SER A 59 26.87 1.83 -12.41
CA SER A 59 26.61 3.27 -12.24
C SER A 59 25.60 3.60 -11.13
N ARG A 60 24.94 2.59 -10.55
CA ARG A 60 23.83 2.72 -9.56
C ARG A 60 22.73 3.65 -10.04
N SER A 61 22.44 3.60 -11.33
CA SER A 61 21.54 4.52 -12.01
C SER A 61 20.54 3.76 -12.87
N PHE A 62 19.40 4.41 -13.12
CA PHE A 62 18.39 3.89 -14.04
C PHE A 62 18.60 4.48 -15.43
N ALA A 63 18.19 3.74 -16.46
CA ALA A 63 18.04 4.27 -17.81
C ALA A 63 17.13 5.51 -17.85
N HIS A 64 17.16 6.22 -18.98
CA HIS A 64 16.33 7.41 -19.13
C HIS A 64 14.85 7.07 -18.99
N ASP A 65 14.07 8.00 -18.45
CA ASP A 65 12.62 7.80 -18.25
C ASP A 65 11.90 7.47 -19.57
N GLN A 66 12.41 7.95 -20.71
CA GLN A 66 11.86 7.61 -22.03
C GLN A 66 12.03 6.13 -22.38
N ASP A 67 13.16 5.52 -22.05
CA ASP A 67 13.44 4.11 -22.32
C ASP A 67 12.56 3.21 -21.43
N ILE A 68 12.42 3.57 -20.15
CA ILE A 68 11.53 2.87 -19.21
C ILE A 68 10.07 2.97 -19.65
N LEU A 69 9.65 4.14 -20.15
CA LEU A 69 8.31 4.33 -20.70
C LEU A 69 8.07 3.55 -21.99
N ALA A 70 9.09 3.42 -22.85
CA ALA A 70 9.01 2.58 -24.03
C ALA A 70 8.85 1.10 -23.64
N ALA A 71 9.67 0.61 -22.71
CA ALA A 71 9.56 -0.75 -22.19
C ALA A 71 8.19 -1.04 -21.55
N LEU A 72 7.59 -0.08 -20.84
CA LEU A 72 6.23 -0.21 -20.27
C LEU A 72 5.12 -0.28 -21.34
N LYS A 73 5.33 0.32 -22.51
CA LYS A 73 4.38 0.24 -23.63
C LYS A 73 4.51 -1.09 -24.38
N GLU A 74 5.71 -1.66 -24.42
CA GLU A 74 5.98 -2.94 -25.09
C GLU A 74 5.60 -4.15 -24.22
N SER A 75 5.56 -3.98 -22.90
CA SER A 75 5.23 -5.04 -21.96
C SER A 75 3.73 -5.41 -21.95
N PRO A 76 3.35 -6.52 -21.29
CA PRO A 76 1.95 -6.97 -21.26
C PRO A 76 0.97 -5.92 -20.75
N ILE A 77 1.41 -5.03 -19.85
CA ILE A 77 0.56 -3.94 -19.33
C ILE A 77 0.29 -2.85 -20.38
N GLY A 78 1.21 -2.65 -21.33
CA GLY A 78 1.09 -1.72 -22.45
C GLY A 78 0.03 -2.13 -23.47
N GLN A 79 -0.24 -3.44 -23.55
CA GLN A 79 -1.23 -4.03 -24.46
C GLN A 79 -2.64 -4.07 -23.89
N LEU A 80 -2.82 -3.70 -22.61
CA LEU A 80 -4.14 -3.67 -21.98
C LEU A 80 -4.94 -2.46 -22.45
N ALA A 81 -6.25 -2.66 -22.65
CA ALA A 81 -7.17 -1.57 -23.04
C ALA A 81 -7.15 -0.40 -22.02
N ASP A 82 -6.91 -0.70 -20.75
CA ASP A 82 -6.84 0.27 -19.66
C ASP A 82 -5.44 0.85 -19.42
N PHE A 83 -4.50 0.67 -20.37
CA PHE A 83 -3.11 1.10 -20.20
C PHE A 83 -2.98 2.55 -19.76
N LYS A 84 -3.82 3.48 -20.25
CA LYS A 84 -3.78 4.88 -19.82
C LYS A 84 -4.02 5.06 -18.31
N ILE A 85 -4.96 4.30 -17.74
CA ILE A 85 -5.27 4.32 -16.30
C ILE A 85 -4.15 3.64 -15.52
N ILE A 86 -3.67 2.51 -16.03
CA ILE A 86 -2.56 1.77 -15.42
C ILE A 86 -1.30 2.64 -15.40
N LEU A 87 -0.98 3.32 -16.49
CA LEU A 87 0.18 4.20 -16.61
C LEU A 87 0.13 5.35 -15.59
N GLN A 88 -1.04 5.93 -15.33
CA GLN A 88 -1.21 6.93 -14.26
C GLN A 88 -0.86 6.37 -12.88
N LYS A 89 -1.10 5.07 -12.63
CA LYS A 89 -0.70 4.38 -11.40
C LYS A 89 0.78 3.96 -11.40
N CYS A 90 1.32 3.59 -12.57
CA CYS A 90 2.72 3.20 -12.73
C CYS A 90 3.67 4.35 -12.43
N MET A 91 3.42 5.55 -12.95
CA MET A 91 4.34 6.69 -12.79
C MET A 91 4.72 7.02 -11.33
N PRO A 92 3.77 7.20 -10.39
CA PRO A 92 4.13 7.42 -8.99
C PRO A 92 4.80 6.21 -8.35
N PHE A 93 4.43 4.98 -8.76
CA PHE A 93 5.05 3.75 -8.26
C PHE A 93 6.51 3.60 -8.71
N LEU A 94 6.80 3.88 -9.99
CA LEU A 94 8.15 3.86 -10.53
C LEU A 94 9.03 4.88 -9.82
N LYS A 95 8.53 6.11 -9.63
CA LYS A 95 9.25 7.14 -8.88
C LYS A 95 9.55 6.69 -7.45
N PHE A 96 8.55 6.17 -6.75
CA PHE A 96 8.70 5.63 -5.40
C PHE A 96 9.78 4.55 -5.35
N LYS A 97 9.75 3.59 -6.28
CA LYS A 97 10.74 2.50 -6.34
C LYS A 97 12.14 2.98 -6.72
N LYS A 98 12.27 3.98 -7.59
CA LYS A 98 13.57 4.61 -7.89
C LYS A 98 14.17 5.29 -6.67
N ASP A 99 13.35 6.01 -5.90
CA ASP A 99 13.78 6.68 -4.66
C ASP A 99 14.15 5.64 -3.59
N GLU A 100 13.38 4.56 -3.46
CA GLU A 100 13.66 3.44 -2.55
C GLU A 100 14.96 2.73 -2.92
N THR A 101 15.19 2.49 -4.22
CA THR A 101 16.42 1.88 -4.73
C THR A 101 17.65 2.74 -4.43
N ARG A 102 17.49 4.07 -4.45
CA ARG A 102 18.57 4.99 -4.07
C ARG A 102 18.85 4.96 -2.56
N ALA A 103 17.83 4.71 -1.74
CA ALA A 103 17.96 4.71 -0.29
C ALA A 103 18.45 3.37 0.28
N VAL A 104 17.90 2.25 -0.20
CA VAL A 104 18.12 0.90 0.34
C VAL A 104 19.04 0.07 -0.56
N GLY A 105 18.99 0.30 -1.89
CA GLY A 105 19.78 -0.43 -2.87
C GLY A 105 18.91 -1.23 -3.85
N PRO A 106 19.52 -2.03 -4.74
CA PRO A 106 18.82 -2.77 -5.79
C PRO A 106 17.78 -3.78 -5.27
N GLU A 107 17.93 -4.25 -4.03
CA GLU A 107 16.99 -5.15 -3.34
C GLU A 107 15.58 -4.53 -3.22
N ALA A 108 15.47 -3.20 -3.24
CA ALA A 108 14.16 -2.52 -3.25
C ALA A 108 13.32 -2.85 -4.49
N LEU A 109 13.96 -3.33 -5.56
CA LEU A 109 13.30 -3.72 -6.79
C LEU A 109 12.80 -5.17 -6.77
N ASP A 110 13.15 -5.96 -5.76
CA ASP A 110 12.77 -7.36 -5.69
C ASP A 110 11.24 -7.51 -5.63
N VAL A 111 10.73 -8.50 -6.37
CA VAL A 111 9.29 -8.77 -6.48
C VAL A 111 8.72 -9.35 -5.19
N ARG A 112 9.57 -10.01 -4.40
CA ARG A 112 9.26 -10.58 -3.09
C ARG A 112 10.23 -10.05 -2.05
N LEU A 113 9.75 -9.90 -0.82
CA LEU A 113 10.64 -9.61 0.30
C LEU A 113 11.48 -10.85 0.67
N PRO A 114 12.69 -10.65 1.23
CA PRO A 114 13.58 -11.74 1.62
C PRO A 114 13.14 -12.46 2.92
N PHE A 115 11.98 -12.13 3.47
CA PHE A 115 11.41 -12.72 4.67
C PHE A 115 9.91 -12.94 4.49
N ASP A 116 9.35 -13.84 5.31
CA ASP A 116 7.92 -14.13 5.31
C ASP A 116 7.16 -13.02 6.05
N GLU A 117 6.52 -12.12 5.29
CA GLU A 117 5.70 -11.03 5.82
C GLU A 117 4.56 -11.55 6.72
N MET A 118 3.93 -12.66 6.32
CA MET A 118 2.81 -13.24 7.05
C MET A 118 3.27 -13.71 8.41
N GLN A 119 4.37 -14.46 8.45
CA GLN A 119 4.95 -14.96 9.70
C GLN A 119 5.30 -13.79 10.64
N VAL A 120 5.99 -12.77 10.14
CA VAL A 120 6.39 -11.62 10.96
C VAL A 120 5.18 -10.88 11.53
N LEU A 121 4.12 -10.70 10.73
CA LEU A 121 2.89 -10.05 11.21
C LEU A 121 2.14 -10.91 12.23
N GLN A 122 2.10 -12.23 12.04
CA GLN A 122 1.50 -13.17 12.99
C GLN A 122 2.23 -13.17 14.33
N GLU A 123 3.56 -13.22 14.32
CA GLU A 123 4.39 -13.17 15.54
C GLU A 123 4.17 -11.86 16.33
N ASN A 124 3.86 -10.76 15.63
CA ASN A 124 3.66 -9.44 16.23
C ASN A 124 2.18 -9.04 16.38
N ALA A 125 1.24 -9.94 16.11
CA ALA A 125 -0.19 -9.64 16.08
C ALA A 125 -0.71 -9.08 17.41
N ASP A 126 -0.24 -9.60 18.54
CA ASP A 126 -0.64 -9.12 19.86
C ASP A 126 -0.15 -7.70 20.15
N LEU A 127 1.04 -7.33 19.66
CA LEU A 127 1.57 -5.98 19.79
C LEU A 127 0.72 -4.99 18.99
N ILE A 128 0.43 -5.34 17.73
CA ILE A 128 -0.39 -4.53 16.82
C ILE A 128 -1.79 -4.31 17.42
N LYS A 129 -2.42 -5.39 17.89
CA LYS A 129 -3.73 -5.36 18.55
C LYS A 129 -3.76 -4.40 19.74
N ARG A 130 -2.75 -4.47 20.62
CA ARG A 130 -2.65 -3.59 21.81
C ARG A 130 -2.41 -2.12 21.46
N GLN A 131 -1.56 -1.84 20.46
CA GLN A 131 -1.23 -0.47 20.07
C GLN A 131 -2.39 0.25 19.39
N ILE A 132 -3.17 -0.48 18.59
CA ILE A 132 -4.31 0.09 17.85
C ILE A 132 -5.61 0.02 18.69
N GLY A 133 -5.61 -0.76 19.79
CA GLY A 133 -6.76 -0.90 20.69
C GLY A 133 -7.87 -1.77 20.11
N LEU A 134 -7.50 -2.78 19.32
CA LEU A 134 -8.41 -3.76 18.74
C LEU A 134 -8.67 -4.90 19.73
N GLU A 135 -9.85 -5.52 19.69
CA GLU A 135 -10.12 -6.75 20.45
C GLU A 135 -9.70 -7.98 19.64
N LYS A 136 -9.82 -7.92 18.31
CA LYS A 136 -9.45 -9.00 17.40
C LYS A 136 -8.67 -8.47 16.21
N LEU A 137 -7.64 -9.21 15.81
CA LEU A 137 -6.86 -8.99 14.59
C LEU A 137 -6.86 -10.28 13.79
N GLU A 138 -7.28 -10.21 12.53
CA GLU A 138 -7.21 -11.33 11.61
C GLU A 138 -6.29 -10.95 10.45
N ILE A 139 -5.39 -11.86 10.07
CA ILE A 139 -4.39 -11.64 9.04
C ILE A 139 -4.61 -12.70 7.97
N PHE A 140 -4.80 -12.28 6.73
CA PHE A 140 -5.12 -13.14 5.59
C PHE A 140 -4.17 -12.89 4.43
N PHE A 141 -3.97 -13.91 3.61
CA PHE A 141 -3.42 -13.70 2.28
C PHE A 141 -4.49 -13.07 1.39
N ILE A 142 -4.08 -12.21 0.45
CA ILE A 142 -5.01 -11.65 -0.56
C ILE A 142 -5.62 -12.75 -1.44
N THR A 143 -4.91 -13.87 -1.60
CA THR A 143 -5.34 -15.03 -2.40
C THR A 143 -6.27 -15.98 -1.67
N ASP A 144 -6.54 -15.76 -0.39
CA ASP A 144 -7.46 -16.59 0.39
C ASP A 144 -8.91 -16.17 0.10
N ASP A 145 -9.67 -17.06 -0.54
CA ASP A 145 -11.10 -16.85 -0.85
C ASP A 145 -11.92 -16.55 0.42
N SER A 146 -11.54 -17.12 1.57
CA SER A 146 -12.22 -16.88 2.85
C SER A 146 -12.01 -15.46 3.42
N ALA A 147 -11.06 -14.72 2.86
CA ALA A 147 -10.77 -13.34 3.20
C ALA A 147 -11.64 -12.36 2.40
N GLN A 148 -12.07 -12.72 1.18
CA GLN A 148 -12.92 -11.86 0.35
C GLN A 148 -14.32 -11.69 0.95
N ASP A 149 -14.85 -12.74 1.59
CA ASP A 149 -16.16 -12.72 2.26
C ASP A 149 -16.20 -11.85 3.53
N LYS A 150 -15.03 -11.44 4.04
CA LYS A 150 -14.89 -10.60 5.25
C LYS A 150 -14.66 -9.13 4.94
N ALA A 151 -14.33 -8.80 3.69
CA ALA A 151 -14.30 -7.42 3.22
C ALA A 151 -15.74 -7.01 2.87
N GLY A 152 -16.40 -6.30 3.79
CA GLY A 152 -17.77 -5.81 3.62
C GLY A 152 -17.95 -4.80 2.47
#